data_AF-A0A818BER8-F1
#
_entry.id   AF-A0A818BER8-F1
#
_cell.length_a   1.000
_cell.length_b   1.000
_cell.length_c   1.000
_cell.angle_alpha   90.00
_cell.angle_beta   90.00
_cell.angle_gamma   90.00
#
_symmetry.space_group_name_H-M   'P 1'
#
loop_
_entity.id
_entity.type
_entity.pdbx_description
1 polymer ?
#
loop_
_entity_poly.entity_id
_entity_poly.type
_entity_poly.pdbx_seq_one_letter_code
_entity_poly.pdbx_strand_id
1 'polypeptide(L)'
;SRPFELVSGDGFVKLAQSIFDAGKYFNASSNIDVKQLIPSPVTISRNIDNLYEIKKNELKNICMNLKSYCIICDFWTERYSGLSYCGLALRFATLDFQLHNFILGCILEIDKRPVGCNKVQNVFQNVKQIVTHVRRTHRQVKLKQKLQLYSDTRFNGAFYMLNVFLNVYDDLGGVLNGVQMEYLTNVDKELLEELCDFLKVFDESINQLSEEERPTIYKVLPIRQLLLKHCEDACESSSEIKELKSFLGKSILKPHNYKMNFQMTHL
;
A
#
# COMPACT_ATOMS: atom_id res chain seq x y z
N SER A 1 -24.16 -4.83 4.42
CA SER A 1 -23.28 -6.01 4.34
C SER A 1 -22.07 -5.77 5.23
N ARG A 2 -21.68 -6.73 6.07
CA ARG A 2 -20.45 -6.68 6.89
C ARG A 2 -19.41 -7.61 6.26
N PRO A 3 -18.11 -7.25 6.23
CA PRO A 3 -17.09 -8.14 5.71
C PRO A 3 -16.95 -9.38 6.60
N PHE A 4 -16.68 -10.55 6.01
CA PHE A 4 -16.50 -11.79 6.77
C PHE A 4 -15.32 -11.71 7.76
N GLU A 5 -14.29 -10.93 7.42
CA GLU A 5 -13.11 -10.70 8.28
C GLU A 5 -13.44 -9.95 9.59
N LEU A 6 -14.64 -9.36 9.69
CA LEU A 6 -15.07 -8.68 10.91
C LEU A 6 -15.08 -9.62 12.13
N VAL A 7 -15.47 -10.90 11.94
CA VAL A 7 -15.59 -11.84 13.06
C VAL A 7 -14.25 -12.35 13.57
N SER A 8 -13.19 -12.21 12.76
CA SER A 8 -11.82 -12.56 13.15
C SER A 8 -11.06 -11.42 13.82
N GLY A 9 -11.63 -10.21 13.89
CA GLY A 9 -10.96 -9.08 14.51
C GLY A 9 -10.88 -9.21 16.03
N ASP A 10 -9.70 -8.98 16.61
CA ASP A 10 -9.47 -9.05 18.07
C ASP A 10 -10.45 -8.19 18.88
N GLY A 11 -10.82 -7.02 18.36
CA GLY A 11 -11.81 -6.14 19.00
C GLY A 11 -13.20 -6.77 19.07
N PHE A 12 -13.62 -7.47 18.02
CA PHE A 12 -14.89 -8.20 18.00
C PHE A 12 -14.84 -9.40 18.96
N VAL A 13 -13.74 -10.17 18.96
CA VAL A 13 -13.55 -11.30 19.88
C VAL A 13 -13.60 -10.84 21.34
N LYS A 14 -12.88 -9.77 21.69
CA LYS A 14 -12.91 -9.19 23.04
C LYS A 14 -14.30 -8.70 23.43
N LEU A 15 -15.02 -8.06 22.51
CA LEU A 15 -16.40 -7.63 22.73
C LEU A 15 -17.33 -8.83 22.98
N ALA A 16 -17.25 -9.87 22.14
CA ALA A 16 -18.04 -11.08 22.28
C ALA A 16 -17.74 -11.78 23.62
N GLN A 17 -16.47 -11.88 24.00
CA GLN A 17 -16.06 -12.41 25.31
C GLN A 17 -16.63 -11.57 26.45
N SER A 18 -16.63 -10.24 26.34
CA SER A 18 -17.16 -9.34 27.36
C SER A 18 -18.67 -9.51 27.54
N ILE A 19 -19.40 -9.70 26.44
CA ILE A 19 -20.85 -9.99 26.47
C ILE A 19 -21.10 -11.37 27.10
N PHE A 20 -20.31 -12.38 26.74
CA PHE A 20 -20.42 -13.72 27.33
C PHE A 20 -20.15 -13.72 28.84
N ASP A 21 -19.10 -13.01 29.28
CA ASP A 21 -18.75 -12.88 30.69
C ASP A 21 -19.79 -12.09 31.46
N ALA A 22 -20.39 -11.05 30.87
CA ALA A 22 -21.54 -10.36 31.45
C ALA A 22 -22.72 -11.32 31.65
N GLY A 23 -22.93 -12.25 30.71
CA GLY A 23 -23.94 -13.31 30.78
C GLY A 23 -23.86 -14.17 32.05
N LYS A 24 -22.67 -14.37 32.63
CA LYS A 24 -22.48 -15.14 33.87
C LYS A 24 -23.15 -14.50 35.09
N TYR A 25 -23.40 -13.20 35.04
CA TYR A 25 -24.03 -12.46 36.14
C TYR A 25 -25.57 -12.42 36.03
N PHE A 26 -26.13 -13.02 34.98
CA PHE A 26 -27.56 -13.04 34.73
C PHE A 26 -28.10 -14.47 34.91
N ASN A 27 -29.18 -14.61 35.67
CA ASN A 27 -29.84 -15.90 35.90
C ASN A 27 -30.89 -16.18 34.82
N ALA A 28 -31.36 -17.44 34.70
CA ALA A 28 -32.37 -17.82 33.71
C ALA A 28 -33.72 -17.09 33.87
N SER A 29 -33.95 -16.45 35.03
CA SER A 29 -35.11 -15.62 35.35
C SER A 29 -34.88 -14.12 35.05
N SER A 30 -33.66 -13.74 34.66
CA SER A 30 -33.27 -12.37 34.35
C SER A 30 -33.79 -12.04 32.96
N ASN A 31 -34.95 -11.39 32.89
CA ASN A 31 -35.51 -10.93 31.63
C ASN A 31 -34.83 -9.63 31.18
N ILE A 32 -33.55 -9.71 30.81
CA ILE A 32 -32.74 -8.54 30.46
C ILE A 32 -32.92 -8.23 28.98
N ASP A 33 -33.34 -6.99 28.72
CA ASP A 33 -33.34 -6.45 27.37
C ASP A 33 -31.91 -6.11 26.94
N VAL A 34 -31.37 -6.92 26.03
CA VAL A 34 -30.03 -6.73 25.44
C VAL A 34 -29.86 -5.34 24.83
N LYS A 35 -30.96 -4.69 24.38
CA LYS A 35 -30.91 -3.32 23.84
C LYS A 35 -30.52 -2.28 24.89
N GLN A 36 -30.75 -2.57 26.16
CA GLN A 36 -30.34 -1.69 27.26
C GLN A 36 -28.88 -1.89 27.65
N LEU A 37 -28.31 -3.06 27.35
CA LEU A 37 -26.92 -3.40 27.64
C LEU A 37 -25.95 -2.84 26.59
N ILE A 38 -26.37 -2.78 25.32
CA ILE A 38 -25.53 -2.34 24.22
C ILE A 38 -25.65 -0.81 24.05
N PRO A 39 -24.54 -0.04 24.11
CA PRO A 39 -24.59 1.40 23.94
C PRO A 39 -25.05 1.79 22.54
N SER A 40 -25.78 2.90 22.45
CA SER A 40 -26.18 3.47 21.17
C SER A 40 -24.96 3.91 20.33
N PRO A 41 -25.07 4.01 19.00
CA PRO A 41 -23.99 4.53 18.15
C PRO A 41 -23.50 5.92 18.58
N VAL A 42 -24.42 6.77 19.07
CA VAL A 42 -24.08 8.12 19.57
C VAL A 42 -23.25 8.03 20.85
N THR A 43 -23.59 7.10 21.74
CA THR A 43 -22.83 6.86 22.97
C THR A 43 -21.43 6.35 22.64
N ILE A 44 -21.30 5.43 21.69
CA ILE A 44 -20.00 4.93 21.22
C ILE A 44 -19.17 6.08 20.63
N SER A 45 -19.75 6.90 19.75
CA SER A 45 -19.06 8.05 19.15
C SER A 45 -18.49 8.99 20.21
N ARG A 46 -19.32 9.41 21.18
CA ARG A 46 -18.87 10.29 22.27
C ARG A 46 -17.76 9.66 23.11
N ASN A 47 -17.86 8.36 23.38
CA ASN A 47 -16.82 7.64 24.11
C ASN A 47 -15.50 7.58 23.32
N ILE A 48 -15.57 7.42 21.99
CA ILE A 48 -14.40 7.49 21.12
C ILE A 48 -13.80 8.89 21.13
N ASP A 49 -14.61 9.94 21.06
CA ASP A 49 -14.13 11.34 21.11
C ASP A 49 -13.41 11.64 22.44
N ASN A 50 -13.99 11.19 23.56
CA ASN A 50 -13.37 11.32 24.87
C ASN A 50 -12.05 10.55 24.96
N LEU A 51 -12.03 9.31 24.47
CA LEU A 51 -10.81 8.49 24.45
C LEU A 51 -9.73 9.13 23.56
N TYR A 52 -10.14 9.71 22.43
CA TYR A 52 -9.24 10.44 21.54
C TYR A 52 -8.61 11.64 22.26
N GLU A 53 -9.37 12.47 22.97
CA GLU A 53 -8.80 13.61 23.71
C GLU A 53 -7.86 13.16 24.83
N ILE A 54 -8.18 12.05 25.53
CA ILE A 54 -7.27 11.45 26.52
C ILE A 54 -5.95 11.05 25.84
N LYS A 55 -6.00 10.29 24.74
CA LYS A 55 -4.82 9.81 24.03
C LYS A 55 -4.01 10.92 23.37
N LYS A 56 -4.68 11.95 22.88
CA LYS A 56 -4.05 13.16 22.34
C LYS A 56 -3.30 13.92 23.42
N ASN A 57 -3.84 14.03 24.63
CA ASN A 57 -3.15 14.67 25.75
C ASN A 57 -1.96 13.84 26.24
N GLU A 58 -2.08 12.52 26.30
CA GLU A 58 -0.94 11.61 26.54
C GLU A 58 0.17 11.84 25.49
N LEU A 59 -0.20 11.87 24.21
CA LEU A 59 0.75 12.08 23.11
C LEU A 59 1.41 13.47 23.16
N LYS A 60 0.65 14.53 23.47
CA LYS A 60 1.21 15.88 23.67
C LYS A 60 2.29 15.90 24.75
N ASN A 61 2.04 15.23 25.88
CA ASN A 61 3.01 15.16 26.97
C ASN A 61 4.28 14.40 26.55
N ILE A 62 4.13 13.35 25.74
CA ILE A 62 5.28 12.64 25.15
C ILE A 62 6.06 13.61 24.24
N CYS A 63 5.37 14.27 23.29
CA CYS A 63 5.98 15.18 22.33
C CYS A 63 6.78 16.32 22.98
N MET A 64 6.31 16.87 24.10
CA MET A 64 7.03 17.93 24.84
C MET A 64 8.41 17.49 25.33
N ASN A 65 8.63 16.18 25.50
CA ASN A 65 9.85 15.61 26.05
C ASN A 65 10.70 14.87 25.00
N LEU A 66 10.26 14.81 23.73
CA LEU A 66 11.01 14.14 22.67
C LEU A 66 12.23 14.96 22.27
N LYS A 67 13.42 14.34 22.37
CA LYS A 67 14.68 14.94 21.88
C LYS A 67 14.78 14.90 20.35
N SER A 68 14.22 13.87 19.73
CA SER A 68 14.25 13.67 18.29
C SER A 68 13.01 12.89 17.84
N TYR A 69 12.50 13.24 16.66
CA TYR A 69 11.35 12.60 16.04
C TYR A 69 11.40 12.83 14.51
N CYS A 70 10.57 12.07 13.80
CA CYS A 70 10.35 12.19 12.37
C CYS A 70 8.84 12.29 12.12
N ILE A 71 8.45 13.04 11.10
CA ILE A 71 7.07 13.06 10.59
C ILE A 71 7.11 12.43 9.20
N ILE A 72 6.26 11.43 9.00
CA ILE A 72 6.06 10.78 7.70
C ILE A 72 4.76 11.30 7.13
N CYS A 73 4.82 11.71 5.87
CA CYS A 73 3.66 12.10 5.08
C CYS A 73 3.47 11.06 3.97
N ASP A 74 2.29 10.43 3.93
CA ASP A 74 1.89 9.51 2.87
C ASP A 74 0.77 10.13 2.04
N PHE A 75 0.94 10.22 0.72
CA PHE A 75 0.00 10.89 -0.17
C PHE A 75 -0.61 9.90 -1.15
N TRP A 76 -1.94 9.85 -1.24
CA TRP A 76 -2.64 9.04 -2.24
C TRP A 76 -3.91 9.72 -2.76
N THR A 77 -4.32 9.39 -3.98
CA THR A 77 -5.59 9.85 -4.58
C THR A 77 -6.57 8.69 -4.72
N GLU A 78 -7.72 8.78 -4.06
CA GLU A 78 -8.80 7.82 -4.25
C GLU A 78 -9.50 8.10 -5.58
N ARG A 79 -9.48 7.12 -6.50
CA ARG A 79 -9.99 7.34 -7.87
C ARG A 79 -11.50 7.48 -7.97
N TYR A 80 -12.25 6.85 -7.08
CA TYR A 80 -13.71 6.85 -7.16
C TYR A 80 -14.29 8.19 -6.71
N SER A 81 -13.78 8.74 -5.61
CA SER A 81 -14.18 10.04 -5.09
C SER A 81 -13.43 11.20 -5.75
N GLY A 82 -12.25 10.92 -6.35
CA GLY A 82 -11.35 11.93 -6.91
C GLY A 82 -10.56 12.69 -5.84
N LEU A 83 -10.73 12.36 -4.56
CA LEU A 83 -10.15 13.06 -3.43
C LEU A 83 -8.69 12.62 -3.22
N SER A 84 -7.84 13.57 -2.88
CA SER A 84 -6.46 13.30 -2.48
C SER A 84 -6.31 13.42 -0.98
N TYR A 85 -5.55 12.51 -0.40
CA TYR A 85 -5.35 12.37 1.02
C TYR A 85 -3.86 12.49 1.35
N CYS A 86 -3.57 13.04 2.52
CA CYS A 86 -2.26 13.06 3.15
C CYS A 86 -2.37 12.46 4.55
N GLY A 87 -1.87 11.25 4.72
CA GLY A 87 -1.67 10.63 6.03
C GLY A 87 -0.44 11.20 6.71
N LEU A 88 -0.59 11.66 7.95
CA LEU A 88 0.52 12.14 8.78
C LEU A 88 0.77 11.17 9.92
N ALA A 89 2.02 10.77 10.10
CA ALA A 89 2.44 9.92 11.20
C ALA A 89 3.69 10.48 11.88
N LEU A 90 3.66 10.54 13.21
CA LEU A 90 4.82 10.83 14.05
C LEU A 90 5.55 9.52 14.37
N ARG A 91 6.85 9.49 14.11
CA ARG A 91 7.73 8.40 14.50
C ARG A 91 8.87 8.87 15.38
N PHE A 92 9.15 8.12 16.43
CA PHE A 92 10.33 8.33 17.27
C PHE A 92 10.79 7.01 17.87
N ALA A 93 12.06 6.95 18.26
CA ALA A 93 12.64 5.83 18.96
C ALA A 93 12.96 6.23 20.41
N THR A 94 12.70 5.32 21.34
CA THR A 94 13.06 5.48 22.75
C THR A 94 14.49 4.97 23.00
N LEU A 95 15.01 5.21 24.21
CA LEU A 95 16.36 4.77 24.60
C LEU A 95 16.48 3.24 24.72
N ASP A 96 15.38 2.54 24.93
CA ASP A 96 15.25 1.09 24.91
C ASP A 96 15.01 0.53 23.49
N PHE A 97 15.27 1.33 22.46
CA PHE A 97 15.18 0.96 21.04
C PHE A 97 13.77 0.53 20.59
N GLN A 98 12.73 0.98 21.29
CA GLN A 98 11.35 0.78 20.85
C GLN A 98 10.98 1.87 19.84
N LEU A 99 10.49 1.43 18.68
CA LEU A 99 10.02 2.33 17.64
C LEU A 99 8.52 2.58 17.85
N HIS A 100 8.16 3.85 18.01
CA HIS A 100 6.77 4.26 18.15
C HIS A 100 6.29 4.92 16.85
N ASN A 101 5.09 4.54 16.43
CA ASN A 101 4.39 5.11 15.28
C ASN A 101 3.00 5.61 15.70
N PHE A 102 2.76 6.91 15.62
CA PHE A 102 1.48 7.53 15.97
C PHE A 102 0.89 8.21 14.75
N ILE A 103 -0.28 7.76 14.30
CA ILE A 103 -1.04 8.43 13.25
C ILE A 103 -1.60 9.74 13.84
N LEU A 104 -1.16 10.88 13.28
CA LEU A 104 -1.61 12.21 13.70
C LEU A 104 -2.90 12.62 13.01
N GLY A 105 -3.11 12.16 11.78
CA GLY A 105 -4.33 12.46 11.04
C GLY A 105 -4.23 12.13 9.56
N CYS A 106 -5.36 12.32 8.87
CA CYS A 106 -5.48 12.21 7.43
C CYS A 106 -6.12 13.50 6.92
N ILE A 107 -5.37 14.28 6.13
CA ILE A 107 -5.79 15.58 5.60
C ILE A 107 -6.26 15.38 4.15
N LEU A 108 -7.23 16.18 3.71
CA LEU A 108 -7.70 16.22 2.32
C LEU A 108 -6.97 17.36 1.56
N GLU A 109 -6.56 17.09 0.32
CA GLU A 109 -5.87 17.95 -0.68
C GLU A 109 -4.32 17.94 -0.72
N ILE A 110 -3.79 17.74 -1.95
CA ILE A 110 -2.96 18.67 -2.76
C ILE A 110 -2.76 18.08 -4.18
N ASP A 111 -2.61 18.99 -5.16
CA ASP A 111 -2.64 18.91 -6.63
C ASP A 111 -1.85 17.81 -7.38
N LYS A 112 -2.31 17.55 -8.63
CA LYS A 112 -1.78 16.53 -9.56
C LYS A 112 -0.75 17.10 -10.56
N ARG A 113 0.41 16.44 -10.74
CA ARG A 113 1.30 16.64 -11.92
C ARG A 113 1.57 15.31 -12.65
N PRO A 114 1.57 15.28 -14.00
CA PRO A 114 1.85 14.06 -14.78
C PRO A 114 3.35 13.80 -15.01
N VAL A 115 3.72 12.54 -15.26
CA VAL A 115 5.08 12.03 -15.57
C VAL A 115 5.12 11.43 -16.98
N GLY A 116 6.17 11.71 -17.76
CA GLY A 116 6.27 11.33 -19.18
C GLY A 116 7.26 10.19 -19.49
N CYS A 117 6.77 9.12 -20.13
CA CYS A 117 7.58 8.09 -20.84
C CYS A 117 6.70 7.26 -21.79
N ASN A 118 6.87 7.39 -23.12
CA ASN A 118 5.88 6.89 -24.10
C ASN A 118 5.97 5.38 -24.46
N LYS A 119 7.13 4.73 -24.34
CA LYS A 119 7.29 3.31 -24.75
C LYS A 119 6.86 2.32 -23.66
N VAL A 120 7.28 2.55 -22.41
CA VAL A 120 6.80 1.80 -21.23
C VAL A 120 5.29 1.96 -21.07
N GLN A 121 4.76 3.14 -21.41
CA GLN A 121 3.31 3.37 -21.46
C GLN A 121 2.60 2.42 -22.42
N ASN A 122 3.14 2.03 -23.59
CA ASN A 122 2.42 1.16 -24.51
C ASN A 122 2.23 -0.27 -23.96
N VAL A 123 3.29 -0.89 -23.42
CA VAL A 123 3.20 -2.21 -22.78
C VAL A 123 2.26 -2.15 -21.58
N PHE A 124 2.44 -1.12 -20.76
CA PHE A 124 1.62 -0.88 -19.58
C PHE A 124 0.13 -0.67 -19.92
N GLN A 125 -0.18 0.08 -20.99
CA GLN A 125 -1.55 0.32 -21.45
C GLN A 125 -2.18 -0.96 -22.02
N ASN A 126 -1.44 -1.78 -22.75
CA ASN A 126 -1.95 -3.05 -23.26
C ASN A 126 -2.35 -4.00 -22.13
N VAL A 127 -1.48 -4.18 -21.12
CA VAL A 127 -1.79 -5.00 -19.94
C VAL A 127 -2.97 -4.39 -19.16
N LYS A 128 -3.00 -3.08 -18.99
CA LYS A 128 -4.10 -2.36 -18.31
C LYS A 128 -5.44 -2.55 -19.03
N GLN A 129 -5.46 -2.52 -20.37
CA GLN A 129 -6.67 -2.73 -21.16
C GLN A 129 -7.20 -4.16 -21.02
N ILE A 130 -6.33 -5.17 -21.07
CA ILE A 130 -6.70 -6.58 -20.91
C ILE A 130 -7.29 -6.82 -19.51
N VAL A 131 -6.59 -6.38 -18.45
CA VAL A 131 -7.06 -6.52 -17.07
C VAL A 131 -8.41 -5.82 -16.87
N THR A 132 -8.60 -4.64 -17.47
CA THR A 132 -9.86 -3.89 -17.40
C THR A 132 -10.99 -4.64 -18.10
N HIS A 133 -10.74 -5.24 -19.25
CA HIS A 133 -11.74 -6.02 -20.00
C HIS A 133 -12.17 -7.29 -19.25
N VAL A 134 -11.21 -8.07 -18.71
CA VAL A 134 -11.52 -9.31 -17.97
C VAL A 134 -12.31 -9.02 -16.69
N ARG A 135 -12.04 -7.88 -16.03
CA ARG A 135 -12.85 -7.41 -14.88
C ARG A 135 -14.27 -7.02 -15.28
N ARG A 136 -14.41 -6.23 -16.36
CA ARG A 136 -15.72 -5.77 -16.85
C ARG A 136 -16.62 -6.91 -17.33
N THR A 137 -16.02 -7.95 -17.91
CA THR A 137 -16.76 -9.12 -18.40
C THR A 137 -17.05 -10.16 -17.32
N HIS A 138 -16.67 -9.90 -16.05
CA HIS A 138 -16.80 -10.83 -14.92
C HIS A 138 -16.15 -12.21 -15.15
N ARG A 139 -15.22 -12.31 -16.11
CA ARG A 139 -14.55 -13.56 -16.47
C ARG A 139 -13.39 -13.93 -15.54
N GLN A 140 -13.09 -13.08 -14.55
CA GLN A 140 -12.11 -13.38 -13.51
C GLN A 140 -12.39 -14.68 -12.74
N VAL A 141 -13.66 -15.13 -12.69
CA VAL A 141 -14.06 -16.37 -12.02
C VAL A 141 -13.41 -17.61 -12.66
N LYS A 142 -13.00 -17.51 -13.93
CA LYS A 142 -12.34 -18.60 -14.67
C LYS A 142 -10.82 -18.66 -14.48
N LEU A 143 -10.24 -17.69 -13.76
CA LEU A 143 -8.80 -17.62 -13.53
C LEU A 143 -8.46 -18.18 -12.14
N LYS A 144 -7.32 -18.87 -12.03
CA LYS A 144 -6.82 -19.39 -10.75
C LYS A 144 -6.54 -18.27 -9.73
N GLN A 145 -6.15 -17.09 -10.22
CA GLN A 145 -5.93 -15.90 -9.41
C GLN A 145 -6.66 -14.70 -10.01
N LYS A 146 -7.20 -13.83 -9.14
CA LYS A 146 -7.83 -12.59 -9.59
C LYS A 146 -6.78 -11.61 -10.11
N LEU A 147 -6.90 -11.23 -11.39
CA LEU A 147 -6.08 -10.17 -11.98
C LEU A 147 -6.18 -8.87 -11.17
N GLN A 148 -5.01 -8.28 -10.90
CA GLN A 148 -4.85 -7.04 -10.17
C GLN A 148 -4.89 -5.86 -11.13
N LEU A 149 -5.75 -4.87 -10.86
CA LEU A 149 -5.76 -3.63 -11.63
C LEU A 149 -4.58 -2.78 -11.20
N TYR A 150 -3.91 -2.15 -12.16
CA TYR A 150 -2.85 -1.21 -11.84
C TYR A 150 -3.31 -0.10 -10.90
N SER A 151 -2.49 0.14 -9.88
CA SER A 151 -2.66 1.20 -8.90
C SER A 151 -1.58 2.28 -9.07
N ASP A 152 -1.90 3.38 -9.76
CA ASP A 152 -1.11 4.63 -9.80
C ASP A 152 -0.70 5.15 -8.40
N THR A 153 -1.43 4.77 -7.34
CA THR A 153 -1.19 5.22 -5.96
C THR A 153 -0.26 4.31 -5.16
N ARG A 154 0.27 3.22 -5.74
CA ARG A 154 1.22 2.33 -5.07
C ARG A 154 2.49 2.25 -5.89
N PHE A 155 3.64 2.52 -5.26
CA PHE A 155 4.96 2.53 -5.93
C PHE A 155 5.30 1.21 -6.66
N ASN A 156 4.74 0.08 -6.21
CA ASN A 156 4.92 -1.25 -6.78
C ASN A 156 3.76 -1.71 -7.69
N GLY A 157 2.78 -0.84 -7.99
CA GLY A 157 1.57 -1.23 -8.72
C GLY A 157 1.82 -1.85 -10.10
N ALA A 158 2.91 -1.45 -10.78
CA ALA A 158 3.30 -2.01 -12.07
C ALA A 158 3.78 -3.46 -11.93
N PHE A 159 4.69 -3.73 -10.99
CA PHE A 159 5.19 -5.08 -10.72
C PHE A 159 4.07 -6.04 -10.31
N TYR A 160 3.21 -5.64 -9.35
CA TYR A 160 2.10 -6.49 -8.91
C TYR A 160 1.15 -6.86 -10.05
N MET A 161 0.85 -5.93 -10.95
CA MET A 161 -0.01 -6.20 -12.11
C MET A 161 0.67 -7.21 -13.06
N LEU A 162 1.94 -7.00 -13.39
CA LEU A 162 2.69 -7.87 -14.31
C LEU A 162 2.89 -9.27 -13.73
N ASN A 163 3.30 -9.38 -12.47
CA ASN A 163 3.54 -10.65 -11.80
C ASN A 163 2.26 -11.49 -11.69
N VAL A 164 1.12 -10.87 -11.33
CA VAL A 164 -0.17 -11.59 -11.29
C VAL A 164 -0.64 -11.96 -12.70
N PHE A 165 -0.39 -11.12 -13.70
CA PHE A 165 -0.70 -11.43 -15.09
C PHE A 165 0.12 -12.63 -15.59
N LEU A 166 1.41 -12.68 -15.28
CA LEU A 166 2.31 -13.80 -15.60
C LEU A 166 1.81 -15.12 -14.97
N ASN A 167 1.42 -15.10 -13.70
CA ASN A 167 0.91 -16.27 -12.99
C ASN A 167 -0.37 -16.87 -13.61
N VAL A 168 -1.15 -16.08 -14.33
CA VAL A 168 -2.38 -16.54 -15.00
C VAL A 168 -2.23 -16.62 -16.51
N TYR A 169 -1.04 -16.36 -17.07
CA TYR A 169 -0.80 -16.21 -18.51
C TYR A 169 -1.33 -17.41 -19.29
N ASP A 170 -1.01 -18.63 -18.84
CA ASP A 170 -1.39 -19.87 -19.51
C ASP A 170 -2.90 -20.15 -19.40
N ASP A 171 -3.58 -19.61 -18.38
CA ASP A 171 -5.03 -19.74 -18.21
C ASP A 171 -5.80 -18.73 -19.09
N LEU A 172 -5.16 -17.64 -19.55
CA LEU A 172 -5.82 -16.57 -20.32
C LEU A 172 -6.28 -17.03 -21.70
N GLY A 173 -5.60 -17.99 -22.33
CA GLY A 173 -5.94 -18.51 -23.66
C GLY A 173 -7.36 -19.09 -23.74
N GLY A 174 -7.86 -19.65 -22.62
CA GLY A 174 -9.24 -20.18 -22.53
C GLY A 174 -10.29 -19.14 -22.16
N VAL A 175 -9.89 -17.91 -21.85
CA VAL A 175 -10.76 -16.85 -21.31
C VAL A 175 -10.96 -15.69 -22.29
N LEU A 176 -9.99 -15.45 -23.16
CA LEU A 176 -9.96 -14.35 -24.13
C LEU A 176 -10.57 -14.78 -25.49
N ASN A 177 -11.12 -13.82 -26.24
CA ASN A 177 -11.75 -14.05 -27.54
C ASN A 177 -11.11 -13.13 -28.61
N GLY A 178 -11.08 -13.55 -29.89
CA GLY A 178 -10.77 -12.68 -31.04
C GLY A 178 -9.60 -11.70 -30.83
N VAL A 179 -9.90 -10.40 -30.83
CA VAL A 179 -8.92 -9.30 -30.70
C VAL A 179 -8.09 -9.38 -29.41
N GLN A 180 -8.63 -9.92 -28.31
CA GLN A 180 -7.85 -10.06 -27.06
C GLN A 180 -6.82 -11.19 -27.13
N MET A 181 -7.07 -12.21 -27.94
CA MET A 181 -6.07 -13.25 -28.21
C MET A 181 -4.91 -12.68 -29.03
N GLU A 182 -5.18 -11.79 -29.99
CA GLU A 182 -4.13 -11.10 -30.75
C GLU A 182 -3.22 -10.27 -29.83
N TYR A 183 -3.78 -9.56 -28.85
CA TYR A 183 -2.97 -8.88 -27.84
C TYR A 183 -2.15 -9.83 -26.97
N LEU A 184 -2.68 -11.00 -26.59
CA LEU A 184 -1.94 -12.00 -25.80
C LEU A 184 -0.79 -12.62 -26.60
N THR A 185 -1.02 -12.97 -27.88
CA THR A 185 -0.01 -13.56 -28.76
C THR A 185 1.14 -12.58 -29.03
N ASN A 186 0.87 -11.28 -29.00
CA ASN A 186 1.88 -10.23 -29.12
C ASN A 186 2.66 -9.96 -27.81
N VAL A 187 2.28 -10.59 -26.70
CA VAL A 187 3.07 -10.53 -25.45
C VAL A 187 4.11 -11.63 -25.50
N ASP A 188 5.36 -11.22 -25.65
CA ASP A 188 6.53 -12.06 -25.42
C ASP A 188 6.56 -12.49 -23.94
N LYS A 189 6.30 -13.78 -23.69
CA LYS A 189 6.25 -14.37 -22.34
C LYS A 189 7.63 -14.40 -21.71
N GLU A 190 8.68 -14.68 -22.48
CA GLU A 190 10.06 -14.77 -22.01
C GLU A 190 10.53 -13.39 -21.54
N LEU A 191 10.24 -12.35 -22.31
CA LEU A 191 10.50 -10.97 -21.90
C LEU A 191 9.68 -10.54 -20.67
N LEU A 192 8.44 -11.01 -20.55
CA LEU A 192 7.60 -10.73 -19.38
C LEU A 192 8.15 -11.37 -18.10
N GLU A 193 8.66 -12.61 -18.20
CA GLU A 193 9.33 -13.31 -17.11
C GLU A 193 10.60 -12.56 -16.69
N GLU A 194 11.48 -12.21 -17.63
CA GLU A 194 12.68 -11.41 -17.36
C GLU A 194 12.35 -10.06 -16.71
N LEU A 195 11.29 -9.39 -17.17
CA LEU A 195 10.84 -8.12 -16.60
C LEU A 195 10.31 -8.26 -15.17
N CYS A 196 9.55 -9.32 -14.88
CA CYS A 196 9.08 -9.60 -13.53
C CYS A 196 10.25 -9.87 -12.59
N ASP A 197 11.20 -10.71 -13.01
CA ASP A 197 12.39 -11.01 -12.21
C ASP A 197 13.24 -9.77 -11.96
N PHE A 198 13.41 -8.92 -12.98
CA PHE A 198 14.12 -7.65 -12.83
C PHE A 198 13.44 -6.72 -11.82
N LEU A 199 12.11 -6.54 -11.92
CA LEU A 199 11.34 -5.64 -11.07
C LEU A 199 11.14 -6.16 -9.65
N LYS A 200 11.23 -7.47 -9.42
CA LYS A 200 11.08 -8.10 -8.11
C LYS A 200 12.06 -7.54 -7.09
N VAL A 201 13.31 -7.29 -7.48
CA VAL A 201 14.34 -6.69 -6.60
C VAL A 201 13.93 -5.29 -6.12
N PHE A 202 13.25 -4.51 -6.97
CA PHE A 202 12.73 -3.19 -6.60
C PHE A 202 11.53 -3.29 -5.66
N ASP A 203 10.63 -4.25 -5.89
CA ASP A 203 9.50 -4.49 -4.97
C ASP A 203 9.99 -4.91 -3.58
N GLU A 204 10.92 -5.86 -3.52
CA GLU A 204 11.54 -6.30 -2.26
C GLU A 204 12.24 -5.14 -1.54
N SER A 205 12.93 -4.27 -2.29
CA SER A 205 13.57 -3.07 -1.75
C SER A 205 12.56 -2.07 -1.18
N ILE A 206 11.44 -1.84 -1.87
CA ILE A 206 10.34 -1.00 -1.39
C ILE A 206 9.77 -1.59 -0.09
N ASN A 207 9.46 -2.88 -0.07
CA ASN A 207 8.92 -3.56 1.11
C ASN A 207 9.87 -3.46 2.32
N GLN A 208 11.17 -3.60 2.11
CA GLN A 208 12.17 -3.47 3.17
C GLN A 208 12.29 -2.05 3.74
N LEU A 209 12.08 -1.02 2.92
CA LEU A 209 12.14 0.38 3.32
C LEU A 209 10.83 0.87 3.95
N SER A 210 9.70 0.25 3.58
CA SER A 210 8.37 0.53 4.11
C SER A 210 8.06 -0.17 5.44
N GLU A 211 8.98 -0.98 5.97
CA GLU A 211 8.83 -1.62 7.28
C GLU A 211 8.65 -0.58 8.39
N GLU A 212 7.66 -0.80 9.27
CA GLU A 212 7.32 0.15 10.35
C GLU A 212 7.80 -0.29 11.72
N GLU A 213 8.08 -1.58 11.91
CA GLU A 213 8.45 -2.16 13.20
C GLU A 213 9.95 -2.05 13.49
N ARG A 214 10.76 -1.78 12.46
CA ARG A 214 12.22 -1.72 12.57
C ARG A 214 12.76 -0.47 11.89
N PRO A 215 13.90 0.08 12.36
CA PRO A 215 14.54 1.19 11.66
C PRO A 215 14.87 0.79 10.21
N THR A 216 14.56 1.65 9.24
CA THR A 216 14.83 1.38 7.82
C THR A 216 15.83 2.36 7.20
N ILE A 217 16.10 3.49 7.85
CA ILE A 217 16.97 4.55 7.31
C ILE A 217 18.39 4.04 7.00
N TYR A 218 18.93 3.14 7.82
CA TYR A 218 20.26 2.56 7.59
C TYR A 218 20.28 1.64 6.36
N LYS A 219 19.13 1.10 5.93
CA LYS A 219 19.01 0.24 4.75
C LYS A 219 19.06 1.04 3.45
N VAL A 220 18.84 2.36 3.49
CA VAL A 220 18.81 3.23 2.30
C VAL A 220 20.11 3.15 1.49
N LEU A 221 21.27 3.24 2.16
CA LEU A 221 22.57 3.20 1.47
C LEU A 221 22.88 1.81 0.89
N PRO A 222 22.75 0.69 1.65
CA PRO A 222 22.89 -0.66 1.10
C PRO A 222 21.93 -0.95 -0.07
N ILE A 223 20.64 -0.59 0.07
CA ILE A 223 19.63 -0.82 -0.97
C ILE A 223 19.96 0.00 -2.22
N ARG A 224 20.37 1.27 -2.07
CA ARG A 224 20.83 2.07 -3.21
C ARG A 224 21.99 1.39 -3.94
N GLN A 225 22.98 0.87 -3.22
CA GLN A 225 24.11 0.17 -3.83
C GLN A 225 23.69 -1.14 -4.51
N LEU A 226 22.76 -1.88 -3.91
CA LEU A 226 22.16 -3.08 -4.48
C LEU A 226 21.46 -2.78 -5.82
N LEU A 227 20.60 -1.75 -5.84
CA LEU A 227 19.88 -1.35 -7.05
C LEU A 227 20.80 -0.83 -8.15
N LEU A 228 21.90 -0.15 -7.78
CA LEU A 228 22.92 0.26 -8.74
C LEU A 228 23.59 -0.94 -9.40
N LYS A 229 24.07 -1.90 -8.61
CA LYS A 229 24.67 -3.14 -9.12
C LYS A 229 23.72 -3.93 -10.01
N HIS A 230 22.46 -4.07 -9.58
CA HIS A 230 21.41 -4.74 -10.35
C HIS A 230 21.14 -4.07 -11.72
N CYS A 231 21.38 -2.76 -11.82
CA CYS A 231 21.30 -2.03 -13.09
C CYS A 231 22.60 -2.07 -13.91
N GLU A 232 23.75 -2.40 -13.31
CA GLU A 232 25.05 -2.50 -13.97
C GLU A 232 25.29 -3.90 -14.57
N ASP A 233 24.74 -4.95 -13.95
CA ASP A 233 24.88 -6.34 -14.38
C ASP A 233 24.14 -6.61 -15.71
N ALA A 234 24.80 -6.35 -16.83
CA ALA A 234 24.23 -6.41 -18.19
C ALA A 234 24.55 -7.70 -18.97
N CYS A 235 25.20 -8.69 -18.36
CA CYS A 235 25.90 -9.74 -19.11
C CYS A 235 24.96 -10.73 -19.83
N GLU A 236 23.76 -11.01 -19.30
CA GLU A 236 22.85 -12.04 -19.84
C GLU A 236 21.44 -11.56 -20.21
N SER A 237 21.17 -10.24 -20.16
CA SER A 237 19.81 -9.73 -20.36
C SER A 237 19.45 -9.47 -21.82
N SER A 238 18.17 -9.60 -22.18
CA SER A 238 17.59 -9.14 -23.45
C SER A 238 17.89 -7.66 -23.74
N SER A 239 17.77 -7.26 -25.00
CA SER A 239 18.13 -5.90 -25.45
C SER A 239 17.25 -4.82 -24.80
N GLU A 240 16.00 -5.17 -24.51
CA GLU A 240 14.94 -4.39 -23.90
C GLU A 240 15.22 -4.14 -22.41
N ILE A 241 15.65 -5.19 -21.69
CA ILE A 241 16.04 -5.06 -20.28
C ILE A 241 17.33 -4.24 -20.14
N LYS A 242 18.25 -4.31 -21.10
CA LYS A 242 19.45 -3.44 -21.13
C LYS A 242 19.07 -1.96 -21.29
N GLU A 243 18.08 -1.62 -22.12
CA GLU A 243 17.57 -0.24 -22.25
C GLU A 243 16.97 0.24 -20.91
N LEU A 244 16.16 -0.60 -20.27
CA LEU A 244 15.55 -0.30 -18.96
C LEU A 244 16.59 -0.12 -17.85
N LYS A 245 17.59 -1.00 -17.77
CA LYS A 245 18.72 -0.91 -16.84
C LYS A 245 19.50 0.39 -17.02
N SER A 246 19.79 0.77 -18.27
CA SER A 246 20.45 2.05 -18.59
C SER A 246 19.62 3.26 -18.16
N PHE A 247 18.31 3.22 -18.38
CA PHE A 247 17.40 4.29 -17.98
C PHE A 247 17.32 4.45 -16.45
N LEU A 248 17.16 3.35 -15.72
CA LEU A 248 17.05 3.35 -14.25
C LEU A 248 18.38 3.66 -13.58
N GLY A 249 19.50 3.10 -14.06
CA GLY A 249 20.84 3.42 -13.55
C GLY A 249 21.16 4.91 -13.65
N LYS A 250 20.86 5.54 -14.81
CA LYS A 250 21.00 7.00 -14.96
C LYS A 250 20.09 7.79 -14.03
N SER A 251 18.91 7.28 -13.71
CA SER A 251 17.94 7.94 -12.83
C SER A 251 18.34 7.85 -11.35
N ILE A 252 18.91 6.72 -10.92
CA ILE A 252 19.42 6.50 -9.55
C ILE A 252 20.70 7.33 -9.30
N LEU A 253 21.50 7.55 -10.34
CA LEU A 253 22.75 8.33 -10.25
C LEU A 253 22.53 9.86 -10.26
N LYS A 254 21.35 10.36 -10.64
CA LYS A 254 21.09 11.81 -10.62
C LYS A 254 21.01 12.32 -9.18
N PRO A 255 21.97 13.16 -8.71
CA PRO A 255 21.81 13.82 -7.42
C PRO A 255 20.57 14.71 -7.50
N HIS A 256 19.55 14.36 -6.71
CA HIS A 256 18.39 15.22 -6.55
C HIS A 256 18.81 16.39 -5.66
N ASN A 257 19.20 17.52 -6.27
CA ASN A 257 19.44 18.79 -5.60
C ASN A 257 18.11 19.37 -5.08
N TYR A 258 17.48 18.74 -4.09
CA TYR A 258 16.42 19.38 -3.32
C TYR A 258 17.08 20.21 -2.22
N LYS A 259 17.28 21.50 -2.47
CA LYS A 259 17.23 22.49 -1.39
C LYS A 259 15.78 22.52 -0.91
N MET A 260 15.43 21.75 0.12
CA MET A 260 14.19 21.97 0.85
C MET A 260 14.33 23.26 1.66
N ASN A 261 13.97 24.39 1.05
CA ASN A 261 13.74 25.63 1.78
C ASN A 261 12.41 25.49 2.52
N PHE A 262 12.43 24.97 3.74
CA PHE A 262 11.34 25.17 4.67
C PHE A 262 11.41 26.62 5.17
N GLN A 263 10.73 27.54 4.48
CA GLN A 263 10.31 28.79 5.12
C GLN A 263 9.09 28.47 5.96
N MET A 264 9.31 28.25 7.27
CA MET A 264 8.27 28.40 8.27
C MET A 264 7.93 29.89 8.34
N THR A 265 6.87 30.29 7.66
CA THR A 265 6.17 31.54 7.94
C THR A 265 4.77 31.20 8.41
N HIS A 266 4.46 31.71 9.60
CA HIS A 266 3.18 31.70 10.32
C HIS A 266 2.99 30.57 11.34
N LEU A 267 3.55 30.82 12.54
CA LEU A 267 2.83 30.65 13.82
C LEU A 267 1.54 31.48 13.81
#